data_AF-A2SNA2-F1
#
_entry.id   AF-A2SNA2-F1
#
_cell.length_a   1.000
_cell.length_b   1.000
_cell.length_c   1.000
_cell.angle_alpha   90.00
_cell.angle_beta   90.00
_cell.angle_gamma   90.00
#
_symmetry.space_group_name_H-M   'P 1'
#
loop_
_entity.id
_entity.type
_entity.pdbx_description
1 polymer ?
#
loop_
_entity_poly.entity_id
_entity_poly.type
_entity_poly.pdbx_seq_one_letter_code
_entity_poly.pdbx_strand_id
1 'polypeptide(L)'
;MHSPEIFNLLEQIAAEKKSTGKLALLKAHAGDATLQRVLELALNPLKTYGVKSLPPRGGSGSEPFGDWHWALIERLRTRELTGHAARDEIRRALGALDAGSAALLGRILRKDLRAGISDTTVNKVFAGLIPEFPYMRCSLPKDVKLAEWPWARGVYSQIKADGTFANVSVEQDGQIFVTSRQGSEYPLESFGALADHLAAALAPGFQYHGELLVQRPQGALWETLPREDGNGLLTSILKGGELPADHRIIYQAWDMIPLSVVQPKGRYAVAYEDRFARLKSQIESSAQPDSQVSLIPTRIVHSLEQAYAHYREQLAAGLEGTILKRPDAIWRDGDSKEQCKLKLEVVVELRVVGFNEGSGKNVGALGSFQCVSECGRLRVDVSGRGDKMRAEVWANREDWLDAIISVKANDIMEPESADGYFSLFLPIFQERRLDKKAADTFDRIREQFDEAVKV
;
A
#
# COMPACT_ATOMS: atom_id res chain seq x y z
N MET A 1 4.06 3.98 36.35
CA MET A 1 2.61 4.22 36.24
C MET A 1 1.90 2.89 36.20
N HIS A 2 0.73 2.78 36.81
CA HIS A 2 -0.15 1.62 36.68
C HIS A 2 -1.08 1.77 35.46
N SER A 3 -1.75 0.69 35.06
CA SER A 3 -2.59 0.69 33.84
C SER A 3 -3.69 1.76 33.78
N PRO A 4 -4.38 2.15 34.87
CA PRO A 4 -5.37 3.23 34.79
C PRO A 4 -4.73 4.59 34.48
N GLU A 5 -3.55 4.86 35.04
CA GLU A 5 -2.81 6.10 34.82
C GLU A 5 -2.32 6.19 33.37
N ILE A 6 -1.82 5.07 32.83
CA ILE A 6 -1.42 4.98 31.42
C ILE A 6 -2.62 5.17 30.51
N PHE A 7 -3.77 4.56 30.82
CA PHE A 7 -5.00 4.77 30.06
C PHE A 7 -5.41 6.25 30.03
N ASN A 8 -5.41 6.91 31.19
CA ASN A 8 -5.74 8.33 31.30
C ASN A 8 -4.76 9.22 30.53
N LEU A 9 -3.46 8.91 30.58
CA LEU A 9 -2.45 9.60 29.77
C LEU A 9 -2.75 9.45 28.26
N LEU A 10 -3.10 8.25 27.80
CA LEU A 10 -3.47 8.03 26.40
C LEU A 10 -4.73 8.80 26.00
N GLU A 11 -5.72 8.94 26.89
CA GLU A 11 -6.90 9.78 26.65
C GLU A 11 -6.55 11.27 26.55
N GLN A 12 -5.64 11.76 27.41
CA GLN A 12 -5.14 13.14 27.31
C GLN A 12 -4.40 13.37 25.98
N ILE A 13 -3.56 12.42 25.57
CA ILE A 13 -2.87 12.47 24.28
C ILE A 13 -3.88 12.41 23.12
N ALA A 14 -4.94 11.62 23.23
CA ALA A 14 -6.00 11.54 22.23
C ALA A 14 -6.74 12.88 22.06
N ALA A 15 -7.03 13.55 23.17
CA ALA A 15 -7.74 14.83 23.22
C ALA A 15 -6.89 16.02 22.73
N GLU A 16 -5.56 15.93 22.81
CA GLU A 16 -4.66 16.96 22.30
C GLU A 16 -4.69 17.02 20.77
N LYS A 17 -4.91 18.22 20.22
CA LYS A 17 -5.05 18.45 18.77
C LYS A 17 -3.70 18.60 18.08
N LYS A 18 -2.69 19.14 18.77
CA LYS A 18 -1.38 19.44 18.18
C LYS A 18 -0.41 18.28 18.39
N SER A 19 0.26 17.87 17.31
CA SER A 19 1.29 16.82 17.37
C SER A 19 2.44 17.15 18.33
N THR A 20 2.79 18.43 18.47
CA THR A 20 3.79 18.91 19.42
C THR A 20 3.33 18.78 20.88
N GLY A 21 2.04 19.01 21.16
CA GLY A 21 1.44 18.81 22.48
C GLY A 21 1.44 17.33 22.88
N LYS A 22 1.04 16.45 21.95
CA LYS A 22 1.10 14.99 22.15
C LYS A 22 2.52 14.51 22.50
N LEU A 23 3.51 15.05 21.78
CA LEU A 23 4.92 14.73 22.03
C LEU A 23 5.38 15.21 23.41
N ALA A 24 4.94 16.39 23.86
CA ALA A 24 5.28 16.91 25.18
C ALA A 24 4.69 16.04 26.31
N LEU A 25 3.44 15.59 26.17
CA LEU A 25 2.80 14.66 27.12
C LEU A 25 3.57 13.34 27.23
N LEU A 26 3.98 12.75 26.09
CA LEU A 26 4.81 11.54 26.11
C LEU A 26 6.18 11.78 26.75
N LYS A 27 6.83 12.90 26.43
CA LYS A 27 8.15 13.26 26.98
C LYS A 27 8.13 13.46 28.50
N ALA A 28 7.05 13.99 29.05
CA ALA A 28 6.89 14.15 30.49
C ALA A 28 6.96 12.82 31.26
N HIS A 29 6.69 11.70 30.58
CA HIS A 29 6.71 10.35 31.15
C HIS A 29 7.76 9.44 30.50
N ALA A 30 8.83 10.01 29.91
CA ALA A 30 9.83 9.23 29.18
C ALA A 30 10.58 8.18 30.04
N GLY A 31 10.66 8.38 31.36
CA GLY A 31 11.29 7.43 32.29
C GLY A 31 10.41 6.23 32.69
N ASP A 32 9.15 6.18 32.24
CA ASP A 32 8.20 5.17 32.71
C ASP A 32 8.30 3.85 31.91
N ALA A 33 8.89 2.83 32.51
CA ALA A 33 9.09 1.52 31.88
C ALA A 33 7.76 0.80 31.54
N THR A 34 6.70 1.02 32.32
CA THR A 34 5.40 0.40 32.07
C THR A 34 4.73 1.04 30.86
N LEU A 35 4.81 2.37 30.72
CA LEU A 35 4.38 3.08 29.52
C LEU A 35 5.14 2.57 28.29
N GLN A 36 6.48 2.47 28.38
CA GLN A 36 7.29 1.94 27.27
C GLN A 36 6.83 0.54 26.86
N ARG A 37 6.62 -0.36 27.84
CA ARG A 37 6.10 -1.72 27.59
C ARG A 37 4.73 -1.71 26.90
N VAL A 38 3.81 -0.84 27.33
CA VAL A 38 2.48 -0.69 26.71
C VAL A 38 2.59 -0.19 25.27
N LEU A 39 3.38 0.86 25.03
CA LEU A 39 3.61 1.42 23.71
C LEU A 39 4.21 0.38 22.77
N GLU A 40 5.21 -0.35 23.25
CA GLU A 40 5.86 -1.42 22.50
C GLU A 40 4.89 -2.56 22.18
N LEU A 41 4.15 -3.08 23.15
CA LEU A 41 3.16 -4.14 22.94
C LEU A 41 2.06 -3.73 21.95
N ALA A 42 1.62 -2.47 21.98
CA ALA A 42 0.58 -1.99 21.10
C ALA A 42 1.08 -1.67 19.67
N LEU A 43 2.29 -1.11 19.54
CA LEU A 43 2.76 -0.54 18.26
C LEU A 43 3.84 -1.38 17.56
N ASN A 44 4.55 -2.27 18.26
CA ASN A 44 5.59 -3.10 17.63
C ASN A 44 4.94 -4.12 16.68
N PRO A 45 5.14 -4.04 15.35
CA PRO A 45 4.49 -4.92 14.38
C PRO A 45 4.82 -6.40 14.58
N LEU A 46 5.97 -6.73 15.18
CA LEU A 46 6.43 -8.09 15.45
C LEU A 46 5.69 -8.77 16.62
N LYS A 47 4.96 -8.01 17.44
CA LYS A 47 4.17 -8.56 18.56
C LYS A 47 2.71 -8.71 18.13
N THR A 48 2.27 -9.94 17.88
CA THR A 48 0.87 -10.25 17.50
C THR A 48 0.23 -11.16 18.55
N TYR A 49 -1.11 -11.17 18.64
CA TYR A 49 -1.83 -11.86 19.73
C TYR A 49 -2.86 -12.90 19.27
N GLY A 50 -3.05 -13.07 17.95
CA GLY A 50 -4.00 -14.03 17.40
C GLY A 50 -5.48 -13.76 17.74
N VAL A 51 -5.85 -12.54 18.14
CA VAL A 51 -7.22 -12.18 18.55
C VAL A 51 -7.97 -11.47 17.42
N LYS A 52 -8.96 -12.14 16.80
CA LYS A 52 -9.79 -11.55 15.74
C LYS A 52 -10.82 -10.54 16.28
N SER A 53 -11.42 -10.85 17.43
CA SER A 53 -12.44 -10.01 18.09
C SER A 53 -12.34 -10.17 19.59
N LEU A 54 -12.43 -9.06 20.33
CA LEU A 54 -12.42 -9.11 21.79
C LEU A 54 -13.80 -9.48 22.34
N PRO A 55 -13.86 -10.38 23.35
CA PRO A 55 -15.11 -10.67 24.03
C PRO A 55 -15.60 -9.43 24.81
N PRO A 56 -16.92 -9.30 25.06
CA PRO A 56 -17.44 -8.25 25.91
C PRO A 56 -16.87 -8.39 27.33
N ARG A 57 -16.70 -7.25 28.01
CA ARG A 57 -16.34 -7.22 29.43
C ARG A 57 -17.48 -7.82 30.25
N GLY A 58 -17.22 -8.96 30.89
CA GLY A 58 -18.22 -9.74 31.61
C GLY A 58 -18.29 -9.49 33.12
N GLY A 59 -17.72 -8.39 33.63
CA GLY A 59 -17.62 -8.15 35.08
C GLY A 59 -17.35 -6.69 35.45
N SER A 60 -17.43 -6.41 36.75
CA SER A 60 -17.26 -5.08 37.37
C SER A 60 -16.05 -5.02 38.30
N GLY A 61 -14.98 -5.78 37.98
CA GLY A 61 -13.75 -5.75 38.75
C GLY A 61 -13.12 -4.36 38.82
N SER A 62 -12.19 -4.20 39.76
CA SER A 62 -11.62 -2.91 40.15
C SER A 62 -10.09 -2.90 40.17
N GLU A 63 -9.45 -3.97 39.69
CA GLU A 63 -8.00 -4.13 39.77
C GLU A 63 -7.29 -3.50 38.56
N PRO A 64 -6.10 -2.91 38.76
CA PRO A 64 -5.22 -2.58 37.65
C PRO A 64 -4.51 -3.84 37.10
N PHE A 65 -3.66 -3.68 36.09
CA PHE A 65 -2.79 -4.74 35.59
C PHE A 65 -1.86 -5.23 36.70
N GLY A 66 -2.02 -6.49 37.09
CA GLY A 66 -1.02 -7.29 37.80
C GLY A 66 -0.27 -8.27 36.89
N ASP A 67 0.62 -9.06 37.49
CA ASP A 67 1.49 -10.02 36.78
C ASP A 67 0.74 -11.01 35.89
N TRP A 68 -0.43 -11.47 36.33
CA TRP A 68 -1.29 -12.35 35.55
C TRP A 68 -1.69 -11.73 34.19
N HIS A 69 -1.94 -10.43 34.13
CA HIS A 69 -2.33 -9.75 32.89
C HIS A 69 -1.16 -9.65 31.91
N TRP A 70 0.05 -9.38 32.43
CA TRP A 70 1.27 -9.39 31.63
C TRP A 70 1.59 -10.79 31.11
N ALA A 71 1.42 -11.82 31.95
CA ALA A 71 1.59 -13.21 31.55
C ALA A 71 0.55 -13.63 30.50
N LEU A 72 -0.71 -13.16 30.61
CA LEU A 72 -1.72 -13.41 29.59
C LEU A 72 -1.31 -12.83 28.23
N ILE A 73 -0.89 -11.56 28.19
CA ILE A 73 -0.44 -10.92 26.94
C ILE A 73 0.71 -11.72 26.31
N GLU A 74 1.65 -12.17 27.13
CA GLU A 74 2.78 -12.95 26.65
C GLU A 74 2.37 -14.33 26.11
N ARG A 75 1.50 -15.06 26.82
CA ARG A 75 0.98 -16.36 26.36
C ARG A 75 0.18 -16.27 25.07
N LEU A 76 -0.53 -15.16 24.86
CA LEU A 76 -1.20 -14.88 23.58
C LEU A 76 -0.15 -14.59 22.48
N ARG A 77 0.91 -13.86 22.82
CA ARG A 77 1.99 -13.50 21.91
C ARG A 77 2.82 -14.70 21.45
N THR A 78 3.15 -15.61 22.36
CA THR A 78 3.89 -16.85 22.08
C THR A 78 3.00 -17.96 21.52
N ARG A 79 1.69 -17.70 21.36
CA ARG A 79 0.68 -18.66 20.94
C ARG A 79 0.56 -19.90 21.84
N GLU A 80 1.05 -19.83 23.08
CA GLU A 80 0.76 -20.83 24.12
C GLU A 80 -0.74 -20.89 24.46
N LEU A 81 -1.45 -19.78 24.25
CA LEU A 81 -2.89 -19.68 24.44
C LEU A 81 -3.57 -19.23 23.15
N THR A 82 -4.44 -20.08 22.58
CA THR A 82 -5.13 -19.84 21.30
C THR A 82 -6.61 -20.23 21.35
N GLY A 83 -7.35 -19.93 20.27
CA GLY A 83 -8.73 -20.41 20.07
C GLY A 83 -9.71 -19.98 21.16
N HIS A 84 -10.61 -20.89 21.53
CA HIS A 84 -11.62 -20.63 22.56
C HIS A 84 -11.00 -20.40 23.95
N ALA A 85 -9.92 -21.10 24.29
CA ALA A 85 -9.22 -20.91 25.56
C ALA A 85 -8.67 -19.48 25.70
N ALA A 86 -8.06 -18.95 24.64
CA ALA A 86 -7.63 -17.54 24.59
C ALA A 86 -8.82 -16.58 24.78
N ARG A 87 -9.91 -16.81 24.07
CA ARG A 87 -11.11 -15.96 24.17
C ARG A 87 -11.66 -15.93 25.60
N ASP A 88 -11.78 -17.09 26.24
CA ASP A 88 -12.41 -17.20 27.54
C ASP A 88 -11.51 -16.61 28.64
N GLU A 89 -10.19 -16.80 28.53
CA GLU A 89 -9.21 -16.18 29.44
C GLU A 89 -9.14 -14.65 29.28
N ILE A 90 -9.21 -14.14 28.04
CA ILE A 90 -9.31 -12.69 27.80
C ILE A 90 -10.60 -12.13 28.43
N ARG A 91 -11.73 -12.82 28.29
CA ARG A 91 -12.99 -12.40 28.92
C ARG A 91 -12.85 -12.34 30.44
N ARG A 92 -12.20 -13.34 31.04
CA ARG A 92 -11.93 -13.39 32.48
C ARG A 92 -11.07 -12.21 32.93
N ALA A 93 -9.97 -11.94 32.22
CA ALA A 93 -9.09 -10.81 32.50
C ALA A 93 -9.82 -9.46 32.38
N LEU A 94 -10.59 -9.25 31.30
CA LEU A 94 -11.37 -8.02 31.13
C LEU A 94 -12.40 -7.80 32.26
N GLY A 95 -13.00 -8.88 32.77
CA GLY A 95 -13.99 -8.82 33.85
C GLY A 95 -13.39 -8.48 35.22
N ALA A 96 -12.13 -8.85 35.47
CA ALA A 96 -11.41 -8.59 36.73
C ALA A 96 -10.83 -7.17 36.81
N LEU A 97 -10.48 -6.58 35.66
CA LEU A 97 -9.89 -5.26 35.58
C LEU A 97 -10.90 -4.14 35.82
N ASP A 98 -10.43 -2.98 36.31
CA ASP A 98 -11.18 -1.72 36.27
C ASP A 98 -11.45 -1.27 34.82
N ALA A 99 -12.33 -0.28 34.64
CA ALA A 99 -12.78 0.15 33.31
C ALA A 99 -11.64 0.70 32.42
N GLY A 100 -10.73 1.49 32.99
CA GLY A 100 -9.59 2.07 32.27
C GLY A 100 -8.57 1.00 31.89
N SER A 101 -8.24 0.12 32.84
CA SER A 101 -7.33 -1.00 32.58
C SER A 101 -7.90 -2.00 31.58
N ALA A 102 -9.18 -2.36 31.66
CA ALA A 102 -9.83 -3.23 30.68
C ALA A 102 -9.81 -2.62 29.27
N ALA A 103 -10.05 -1.31 29.17
CA ALA A 103 -9.93 -0.58 27.91
C ALA A 103 -8.50 -0.58 27.38
N LEU A 104 -7.49 -0.41 28.25
CA LEU A 104 -6.08 -0.48 27.89
C LEU A 104 -5.68 -1.87 27.38
N LEU A 105 -6.10 -2.95 28.03
CA LEU A 105 -5.87 -4.32 27.55
C LEU A 105 -6.46 -4.51 26.16
N GLY A 106 -7.69 -4.02 25.95
CA GLY A 106 -8.31 -4.06 24.64
C GLY A 106 -7.56 -3.24 23.58
N ARG A 107 -6.94 -2.12 23.94
CA ARG A 107 -6.11 -1.31 23.02
C ARG A 107 -4.82 -2.03 22.63
N ILE A 108 -4.15 -2.65 23.60
CA ILE A 108 -2.95 -3.46 23.37
C ILE A 108 -3.26 -4.64 22.43
N LEU A 109 -4.27 -5.44 22.76
CA LEU A 109 -4.60 -6.64 21.98
C LEU A 109 -5.10 -6.34 20.56
N ARG A 110 -5.73 -5.18 20.34
CA ARG A 110 -6.11 -4.68 19.00
C ARG A 110 -4.96 -4.03 18.25
N LYS A 111 -3.84 -3.74 18.92
CA LYS A 111 -2.73 -2.93 18.39
C LYS A 111 -3.16 -1.52 17.96
N ASP A 112 -4.06 -0.94 18.74
CA ASP A 112 -4.59 0.40 18.50
C ASP A 112 -4.71 1.14 19.84
N LEU A 113 -3.77 2.04 20.10
CA LEU A 113 -3.73 2.87 21.31
C LEU A 113 -4.87 3.90 21.39
N ARG A 114 -5.55 4.20 20.27
CA ARG A 114 -6.58 5.25 20.17
C ARG A 114 -6.16 6.64 20.68
N ALA A 115 -4.86 6.93 20.66
CA ALA A 115 -4.29 8.19 21.12
C ALA A 115 -3.84 9.12 19.97
N GLY A 116 -4.00 8.68 18.71
CA GLY A 116 -3.56 9.43 17.53
C GLY A 116 -2.05 9.72 17.55
N ILE A 117 -1.27 8.73 18.00
CA ILE A 117 0.19 8.65 17.96
C ILE A 117 0.58 7.36 17.24
N SER A 118 1.71 7.39 16.55
CA SER A 118 2.28 6.25 15.81
C SER A 118 3.67 5.87 16.35
N ASP A 119 4.23 4.79 15.82
CA ASP A 119 5.64 4.39 15.96
C ASP A 119 6.58 5.60 15.81
N THR A 120 6.38 6.43 14.78
CA THR A 120 7.20 7.60 14.49
C THR A 120 7.14 8.64 15.62
N THR A 121 5.98 8.79 16.26
CA THR A 121 5.83 9.73 17.39
C THR A 121 6.49 9.16 18.65
N VAL A 122 6.32 7.87 18.88
CA VAL A 122 6.93 7.15 20.01
C VAL A 122 8.45 7.15 19.88
N ASN A 123 9.01 6.81 18.72
CA ASN A 123 10.47 6.77 18.50
C ASN A 123 11.15 8.14 18.58
N LYS A 124 10.42 9.26 18.43
CA LYS A 124 10.95 10.60 18.73
C LYS A 124 11.19 10.85 20.22
N VAL A 125 10.56 10.08 21.10
CA VAL A 125 10.72 10.15 22.56
C VAL A 125 11.57 8.98 23.06
N PHE A 126 11.29 7.78 22.56
CA PHE A 126 11.90 6.51 22.94
C PHE A 126 12.61 5.92 21.73
N ALA A 127 13.80 6.43 21.41
CA ALA A 127 14.54 6.01 20.22
C ALA A 127 14.74 4.48 20.21
N GLY A 128 14.30 3.82 19.12
CA GLY A 128 14.42 2.38 18.95
C GLY A 128 13.43 1.51 19.74
N LEU A 129 12.46 2.11 20.46
CA LEU A 129 11.45 1.34 21.19
C LEU A 129 10.55 0.53 20.24
N ILE A 130 10.13 1.15 19.14
CA ILE A 130 9.38 0.47 18.09
C ILE A 130 10.33 0.17 16.94
N PRO A 131 10.42 -1.08 16.45
CA PRO A 131 11.32 -1.39 15.34
C PRO A 131 10.88 -0.66 14.07
N GLU A 132 11.85 -0.08 13.38
CA GLU A 132 11.68 0.59 12.10
C GLU A 132 12.22 -0.33 11.00
N PHE A 133 11.41 -0.54 9.97
CA PHE A 133 11.75 -1.42 8.85
C PHE A 133 12.18 -0.53 7.67
N PRO A 134 13.45 -0.56 7.28
CA PRO A 134 13.96 0.31 6.25
C PRO A 134 13.34 -0.01 4.89
N TYR A 135 12.99 1.02 4.14
CA TYR A 135 12.31 0.85 2.86
C TYR A 135 12.54 2.04 1.92
N MET A 136 13.03 1.75 0.72
CA MET A 136 13.20 2.75 -0.33
C MET A 136 11.89 2.99 -1.09
N ARG A 137 11.38 4.22 -1.02
CA ARG A 137 10.15 4.65 -1.69
C ARG A 137 10.43 5.34 -3.02
N CYS A 138 9.48 5.25 -3.94
CA CYS A 138 9.50 6.00 -5.20
C CYS A 138 9.00 7.43 -4.99
N SER A 139 9.65 8.40 -5.62
CA SER A 139 9.13 9.77 -5.76
C SER A 139 8.06 9.86 -6.85
N LEU A 140 7.28 10.95 -6.85
CA LEU A 140 6.36 11.30 -7.94
C LEU A 140 7.09 12.15 -9.00
N PRO A 141 6.59 12.21 -10.25
CA PRO A 141 7.20 13.02 -11.33
C PRO A 141 7.46 14.47 -10.92
N LYS A 142 6.50 15.11 -10.24
CA LYS A 142 6.63 16.49 -9.73
C LYS A 142 7.76 16.72 -8.72
N ASP A 143 8.25 15.66 -8.07
CA ASP A 143 9.28 15.72 -7.03
C ASP A 143 10.68 15.34 -7.56
N VAL A 144 10.77 15.05 -8.87
CA VAL A 144 12.01 14.67 -9.57
C VAL A 144 12.20 15.51 -10.82
N LYS A 145 13.44 15.65 -11.27
CA LYS A 145 13.76 16.35 -12.51
C LYS A 145 14.00 15.35 -13.64
N LEU A 146 12.91 14.83 -14.23
CA LEU A 146 12.99 13.77 -15.24
C LEU A 146 13.78 14.21 -16.48
N ALA A 147 13.69 15.48 -16.88
CA ALA A 147 14.47 16.03 -17.98
C ALA A 147 16.00 15.94 -17.78
N GLU A 148 16.48 15.88 -16.52
CA GLU A 148 17.91 15.79 -16.19
C GLU A 148 18.40 14.33 -16.05
N TRP A 149 17.54 13.33 -16.27
CA TRP A 149 17.92 11.92 -16.14
C TRP A 149 18.82 11.45 -17.31
N PRO A 150 19.65 10.41 -17.10
CA PRO A 150 20.62 9.94 -18.09
C PRO A 150 19.95 9.08 -19.19
N TRP A 151 18.99 9.64 -19.92
CA TRP A 151 18.20 8.93 -20.93
C TRP A 151 19.06 8.27 -22.02
N ALA A 152 20.13 8.93 -22.47
CA ALA A 152 21.05 8.36 -23.45
C ALA A 152 21.69 7.03 -22.99
N ARG A 153 21.93 6.87 -21.68
CA ARG A 153 22.47 5.64 -21.08
C ARG A 153 21.43 4.50 -21.03
N GLY A 154 20.16 4.84 -21.11
CA GLY A 154 19.06 3.92 -20.85
C GLY A 154 18.60 4.01 -19.40
N VAL A 155 17.30 4.22 -19.21
CA VAL A 155 16.61 4.24 -17.92
C VAL A 155 15.76 2.97 -17.83
N TYR A 156 15.70 2.37 -16.64
CA TYR A 156 14.89 1.19 -16.41
C TYR A 156 13.44 1.61 -16.22
N SER A 157 12.54 1.13 -17.08
CA SER A 157 11.10 1.23 -16.91
C SER A 157 10.54 -0.15 -16.58
N GLN A 158 10.20 -0.34 -15.31
CA GLN A 158 9.72 -1.62 -14.78
C GLN A 158 8.21 -1.58 -14.60
N ILE A 159 7.53 -2.71 -14.80
CA ILE A 159 6.10 -2.80 -14.47
C ILE A 159 5.94 -2.50 -12.98
N LYS A 160 4.91 -1.70 -12.65
CA LYS A 160 4.47 -1.53 -11.29
C LYS A 160 3.55 -2.70 -10.94
N ALA A 161 4.12 -3.74 -10.33
CA ALA A 161 3.36 -4.91 -9.88
C ALA A 161 2.27 -4.48 -8.87
N ASP A 162 1.07 -5.04 -9.02
CA ASP A 162 -0.10 -4.65 -8.24
C ASP A 162 -0.49 -5.71 -7.20
N GLY A 163 0.42 -5.99 -6.28
CA GLY A 163 0.27 -7.03 -5.26
C GLY A 163 0.49 -6.52 -3.84
N THR A 164 1.28 -7.29 -3.09
CA THR A 164 1.80 -6.90 -1.79
C THR A 164 3.34 -6.90 -1.79
N PHE A 165 3.92 -5.74 -1.53
CA PHE A 165 5.36 -5.60 -1.28
C PHE A 165 5.85 -6.60 -0.23
N ALA A 166 6.95 -7.29 -0.54
CA ALA A 166 7.65 -8.15 0.38
C ALA A 166 9.17 -8.00 0.25
N ASN A 167 9.83 -8.06 1.41
CA ASN A 167 11.26 -8.30 1.51
C ASN A 167 11.49 -9.80 1.71
N VAL A 168 12.43 -10.38 0.97
CA VAL A 168 12.94 -11.73 1.23
C VAL A 168 14.37 -11.58 1.75
N SER A 169 14.60 -11.89 3.02
CA SER A 169 15.95 -11.94 3.60
C SER A 169 16.44 -13.38 3.59
N VAL A 170 17.64 -13.63 3.04
CA VAL A 170 18.30 -14.93 3.10
C VAL A 170 19.53 -14.77 4.00
N GLU A 171 19.48 -15.35 5.20
CA GLU A 171 20.55 -15.30 6.18
C GLU A 171 21.80 -16.06 5.71
N GLN A 172 22.93 -15.83 6.39
CA GLN A 172 24.21 -16.46 6.04
C GLN A 172 24.19 -17.99 6.13
N ASP A 173 23.34 -18.55 6.99
CA ASP A 173 23.13 -19.99 7.15
C ASP A 173 22.09 -20.56 6.16
N GLY A 174 21.53 -19.72 5.29
CA GLY A 174 20.53 -20.09 4.29
C GLY A 174 19.08 -19.99 4.77
N GLN A 175 18.81 -19.58 6.02
CA GLN A 175 17.45 -19.38 6.49
C GLN A 175 16.77 -18.23 5.73
N ILE A 176 15.51 -18.44 5.33
CA ILE A 176 14.74 -17.45 4.55
C ILE A 176 13.61 -16.87 5.40
N PHE A 177 13.52 -15.54 5.40
CA PHE A 177 12.43 -14.78 6.00
C PHE A 177 11.73 -13.94 4.94
N VAL A 178 10.40 -14.02 4.88
CA VAL A 178 9.58 -13.18 4.00
C VAL A 178 8.80 -12.21 4.87
N THR A 179 9.02 -10.91 4.69
CA THR A 179 8.40 -9.88 5.53
C THR A 179 7.67 -8.85 4.69
N SER A 180 6.52 -8.41 5.17
CA SER A 180 5.80 -7.26 4.61
C SER A 180 6.59 -5.96 4.82
N ARG A 181 6.12 -4.87 4.19
CA ARG A 181 6.68 -3.53 4.37
C ARG A 181 6.79 -3.08 5.84
N GLN A 182 5.89 -3.54 6.70
CA GLN A 182 5.86 -3.17 8.12
C GLN A 182 6.56 -4.21 9.01
N GLY A 183 7.25 -5.18 8.42
CA GLY A 183 8.01 -6.19 9.16
C GLY A 183 7.21 -7.40 9.62
N SER A 184 5.90 -7.47 9.36
CA SER A 184 5.13 -8.70 9.62
C SER A 184 5.69 -9.83 8.77
N GLU A 185 6.12 -10.90 9.43
CA GLU A 185 6.66 -12.11 8.80
C GLU A 185 5.54 -13.00 8.29
N TYR A 186 5.68 -13.49 7.06
CA TYR A 186 4.81 -14.47 6.47
C TYR A 186 5.25 -15.89 6.88
N PRO A 187 4.31 -16.78 7.24
CA PRO A 187 4.61 -18.19 7.47
C PRO A 187 5.01 -18.85 6.14
N LEU A 188 6.32 -19.00 5.92
CA LEU A 188 6.87 -19.49 4.65
C LEU A 188 6.39 -20.92 4.32
N GLU A 189 6.10 -21.72 5.32
CA GLU A 189 5.48 -23.04 5.18
C GLU A 189 4.10 -22.99 4.50
N SER A 190 3.41 -21.85 4.56
CA SER A 190 2.12 -21.62 3.88
C SER A 190 2.27 -21.20 2.42
N PHE A 191 3.51 -21.01 1.93
CA PHE A 191 3.77 -20.52 0.57
C PHE A 191 4.01 -21.65 -0.45
N GLY A 192 3.89 -22.91 -0.03
CA GLY A 192 4.07 -24.07 -0.89
C GLY A 192 5.47 -24.10 -1.52
N ALA A 193 5.54 -24.44 -2.81
CA ALA A 193 6.80 -24.55 -3.54
C ALA A 193 7.59 -23.24 -3.71
N LEU A 194 6.99 -22.07 -3.38
CA LEU A 194 7.71 -20.80 -3.45
C LEU A 194 8.89 -20.78 -2.48
N ALA A 195 8.80 -21.44 -1.32
CA ALA A 195 9.90 -21.54 -0.36
C ALA A 195 11.14 -22.18 -0.99
N ASP A 196 10.95 -23.31 -1.68
CA ASP A 196 12.02 -24.03 -2.37
C ASP A 196 12.58 -23.22 -3.54
N HIS A 197 11.70 -22.56 -4.30
CA HIS A 197 12.12 -21.68 -5.40
C HIS A 197 12.93 -20.47 -4.93
N LEU A 198 12.59 -19.87 -3.79
CA LEU A 198 13.39 -18.80 -3.18
C LEU A 198 14.77 -19.31 -2.75
N ALA A 199 14.83 -20.49 -2.11
CA ALA A 199 16.08 -21.11 -1.68
C ALA A 199 17.00 -21.46 -2.87
N ALA A 200 16.42 -21.91 -3.98
CA ALA A 200 17.18 -22.21 -5.20
C ALA A 200 17.68 -20.95 -5.92
N ALA A 201 16.89 -19.86 -5.89
CA ALA A 201 17.15 -18.67 -6.70
C ALA A 201 17.98 -17.59 -6.00
N LEU A 202 17.92 -17.49 -4.68
CA LEU A 202 18.42 -16.32 -3.95
C LEU A 202 19.62 -16.68 -3.07
N ALA A 203 20.72 -15.94 -3.26
CA ALA A 203 21.96 -16.16 -2.53
C ALA A 203 21.88 -15.68 -1.05
N PRO A 204 22.54 -16.38 -0.11
CA PRO A 204 22.72 -15.96 1.28
C PRO A 204 23.40 -14.59 1.47
N GLY A 205 23.06 -13.92 2.56
CA GLY A 205 23.64 -12.64 2.99
C GLY A 205 22.97 -11.38 2.41
N PHE A 206 21.82 -11.54 1.76
CA PHE A 206 21.12 -10.46 1.07
C PHE A 206 19.65 -10.37 1.47
N GLN A 207 19.11 -9.16 1.38
CA GLN A 207 17.70 -8.89 1.31
C GLN A 207 17.33 -8.52 -0.13
N TYR A 208 16.29 -9.17 -0.64
CA TYR A 208 15.70 -8.96 -1.94
C TYR A 208 14.41 -8.18 -1.80
N HIS A 209 14.14 -7.26 -2.73
CA HIS A 209 12.93 -6.45 -2.74
C HIS A 209 12.06 -6.82 -3.91
N GLY A 210 10.78 -7.07 -3.65
CA GLY A 210 9.85 -7.55 -4.65
C GLY A 210 8.39 -7.44 -4.23
N GLU A 211 7.51 -7.96 -5.07
CA GLU A 211 6.06 -8.03 -4.82
C GLU A 211 5.64 -9.49 -4.79
N LEU A 212 4.83 -9.85 -3.80
CA LEU A 212 4.07 -11.09 -3.79
C LEU A 212 2.78 -10.89 -4.58
N LEU A 213 2.49 -11.83 -5.47
CA LEU A 213 1.26 -11.91 -6.27
C LEU A 213 0.67 -13.30 -6.08
N VAL A 214 -0.66 -13.40 -6.15
CA VAL A 214 -1.34 -14.69 -6.09
C VAL A 214 -1.87 -15.02 -7.47
N GLN A 215 -1.68 -16.27 -7.90
CA GLN A 215 -2.17 -16.77 -9.18
C GLN A 215 -3.13 -17.94 -8.96
N ARG A 216 -4.06 -18.09 -9.90
CA ARG A 216 -4.95 -19.24 -10.03
C ARG A 216 -4.80 -19.88 -11.41
N PRO A 217 -5.17 -21.16 -11.58
CA PRO A 217 -5.14 -21.80 -12.88
C PRO A 217 -6.21 -21.20 -13.81
N GLN A 218 -5.82 -21.00 -15.06
CA GLN A 218 -6.69 -20.64 -16.18
C GLN A 218 -6.39 -21.60 -17.33
N GLY A 219 -7.00 -22.78 -17.27
CA GLY A 219 -6.65 -23.90 -18.15
C GLY A 219 -5.24 -24.41 -17.86
N ALA A 220 -4.37 -24.41 -18.86
CA ALA A 220 -2.95 -24.78 -18.72
C ALA A 220 -2.04 -23.59 -18.31
N LEU A 221 -2.60 -22.39 -18.14
CA LEU A 221 -1.87 -21.17 -17.81
C LEU A 221 -2.19 -20.72 -16.37
N TRP A 222 -1.41 -19.75 -15.89
CA TRP A 222 -1.62 -19.10 -14.60
C TRP A 222 -2.08 -17.66 -14.80
N GLU A 223 -3.19 -17.30 -14.18
CA GLU A 223 -3.73 -15.95 -14.17
C GLU A 223 -3.43 -15.30 -12.82
N THR A 224 -2.85 -14.10 -12.84
CA THR A 224 -2.65 -13.31 -11.63
C THR A 224 -3.98 -12.72 -11.17
N LEU A 225 -4.31 -12.92 -9.89
CA LEU A 225 -5.54 -12.38 -9.30
C LEU A 225 -5.52 -10.85 -9.24
N PRO A 226 -6.71 -10.21 -9.29
CA PRO A 226 -6.84 -8.80 -8.94
C PRO A 226 -6.27 -8.49 -7.55
N ARG A 227 -5.73 -7.28 -7.39
CA ARG A 227 -5.08 -6.81 -6.15
C ARG A 227 -5.89 -7.10 -4.88
N GLU A 228 -7.19 -6.81 -4.90
CA GLU A 228 -8.08 -6.98 -3.75
C GLU A 228 -8.13 -8.44 -3.28
N ASP A 229 -8.33 -9.36 -4.22
CA ASP A 229 -8.44 -10.80 -3.95
C ASP A 229 -7.08 -11.38 -3.50
N GLY A 230 -6.02 -11.07 -4.24
CA GLY A 230 -4.67 -11.56 -3.93
C GLY A 230 -4.17 -11.06 -2.57
N ASN A 231 -4.35 -9.77 -2.28
CA ASN A 231 -3.97 -9.20 -0.98
C ASN A 231 -4.86 -9.70 0.16
N GLY A 232 -6.13 -10.00 -0.12
CA GLY A 232 -7.05 -10.64 0.82
C GLY A 232 -6.52 -12.00 1.28
N LEU A 233 -6.06 -12.84 0.34
CA LEU A 233 -5.45 -14.14 0.63
C LEU A 233 -4.15 -14.01 1.41
N LEU A 234 -3.22 -13.15 0.99
CA LEU A 234 -1.96 -12.92 1.72
C LEU A 234 -2.20 -12.41 3.16
N THR A 235 -3.20 -11.54 3.34
CA THR A 235 -3.63 -11.06 4.67
C THR A 235 -4.25 -12.18 5.51
N SER A 236 -4.98 -13.10 4.88
CA SER A 236 -5.53 -14.29 5.54
C SER A 236 -4.40 -15.17 6.06
N ILE A 237 -3.37 -15.43 5.25
CA ILE A 237 -2.20 -16.23 5.61
C ILE A 237 -1.45 -15.62 6.81
N LEU A 238 -1.23 -14.30 6.83
CA LEU A 238 -0.66 -13.60 8.00
C LEU A 238 -1.48 -13.80 9.29
N LYS A 239 -2.76 -14.10 9.18
CA LYS A 239 -3.68 -14.36 10.31
C LYS A 239 -3.83 -15.84 10.63
N GLY A 240 -3.05 -16.71 9.99
CA GLY A 240 -3.09 -18.17 10.15
C GLY A 240 -4.13 -18.87 9.30
N GLY A 241 -4.60 -18.23 8.22
CA GLY A 241 -5.35 -18.90 7.16
C GLY A 241 -4.43 -19.65 6.20
N GLU A 242 -5.03 -20.40 5.27
CA GLU A 242 -4.31 -21.21 4.29
C GLU A 242 -4.53 -20.67 2.87
N LEU A 243 -3.56 -20.91 1.98
CA LEU A 243 -3.72 -20.67 0.55
C LEU A 243 -4.62 -21.78 -0.04
N PRO A 244 -5.60 -21.47 -0.91
CA PRO A 244 -6.36 -22.50 -1.60
C PRO A 244 -5.46 -23.44 -2.41
N ALA A 245 -5.79 -24.73 -2.45
CA ALA A 245 -4.88 -25.77 -2.96
C ALA A 245 -4.52 -25.63 -4.45
N ASP A 246 -5.39 -24.99 -5.23
CA ASP A 246 -5.18 -24.71 -6.65
C ASP A 246 -4.49 -23.36 -6.90
N HIS A 247 -4.30 -22.53 -5.86
CA HIS A 247 -3.63 -21.25 -5.99
C HIS A 247 -2.14 -21.38 -5.70
N ARG A 248 -1.37 -20.43 -6.24
CA ARG A 248 0.06 -20.31 -5.93
C ARG A 248 0.45 -18.87 -5.69
N ILE A 249 1.49 -18.66 -4.90
CA ILE A 249 2.10 -17.35 -4.68
C ILE A 249 3.33 -17.25 -5.57
N ILE A 250 3.52 -16.13 -6.25
CA ILE A 250 4.76 -15.82 -6.97
C ILE A 250 5.42 -14.58 -6.36
N TYR A 251 6.73 -14.48 -6.53
CA TYR A 251 7.55 -13.35 -6.12
C TYR A 251 8.25 -12.72 -7.32
N GLN A 252 7.96 -11.44 -7.56
CA GLN A 252 8.61 -10.65 -8.60
C GLN A 252 9.62 -9.69 -7.98
N ALA A 253 10.91 -9.99 -8.13
CA ALA A 253 12.01 -9.24 -7.53
C ALA A 253 12.51 -8.11 -8.45
N TRP A 254 12.95 -7.00 -7.87
CA TRP A 254 13.51 -5.87 -8.61
C TRP A 254 14.75 -5.23 -8.01
N ASP A 255 15.18 -5.62 -6.81
CA ASP A 255 16.43 -5.13 -6.22
C ASP A 255 16.99 -6.14 -5.22
N MET A 256 18.28 -6.00 -4.91
CA MET A 256 18.95 -6.77 -3.86
C MET A 256 19.98 -5.90 -3.13
N ILE A 257 20.03 -6.03 -1.80
CA ILE A 257 20.97 -5.30 -0.94
C ILE A 257 21.58 -6.24 0.12
N PRO A 258 22.82 -6.02 0.58
CA PRO A 258 23.38 -6.79 1.69
C PRO A 258 22.56 -6.64 2.96
N LEU A 259 22.44 -7.70 3.77
CA LEU A 259 21.74 -7.62 5.07
C LEU A 259 22.35 -6.57 6.01
N SER A 260 23.66 -6.31 5.90
CA SER A 260 24.39 -5.34 6.73
C SER A 260 23.93 -3.88 6.56
N VAL A 261 23.17 -3.56 5.49
CA VAL A 261 22.63 -2.22 5.27
C VAL A 261 21.13 -2.12 5.58
N VAL A 262 20.47 -3.23 5.95
CA VAL A 262 19.05 -3.29 6.30
C VAL A 262 18.85 -2.76 7.72
N GLN A 263 19.00 -1.45 7.87
CA GLN A 263 18.77 -0.73 9.11
C GLN A 263 18.20 0.66 8.84
N PRO A 264 17.55 1.31 9.83
CA PRO A 264 17.07 2.69 9.68
C PRO A 264 18.18 3.62 9.23
N LYS A 265 17.90 4.48 8.23
CA LYS A 265 18.89 5.35 7.57
C LYS A 265 20.02 4.60 6.83
N GLY A 266 19.83 3.31 6.58
CA GLY A 266 20.74 2.47 5.80
C GLY A 266 20.94 3.02 4.39
N ARG A 267 22.14 2.77 3.84
CA ARG A 267 22.54 3.21 2.51
C ARG A 267 23.47 2.19 1.88
N TYR A 268 23.26 1.90 0.61
CA TYR A 268 24.13 1.04 -0.19
C TYR A 268 24.46 1.73 -1.52
N ALA A 269 25.71 2.16 -1.65
CA ALA A 269 26.17 3.06 -2.71
C ALA A 269 26.60 2.36 -4.01
N VAL A 270 26.19 1.10 -4.21
CA VAL A 270 26.36 0.39 -5.49
C VAL A 270 25.25 0.79 -6.45
N ALA A 271 25.56 1.02 -7.72
CA ALA A 271 24.61 1.46 -8.73
C ALA A 271 23.50 0.42 -8.97
N TYR A 272 22.30 0.87 -9.32
CA TYR A 272 21.14 -0.01 -9.52
C TYR A 272 21.35 -1.00 -10.65
N GLU A 273 22.02 -0.59 -11.73
CA GLU A 273 22.36 -1.49 -12.83
C GLU A 273 23.19 -2.70 -12.37
N ASP A 274 24.15 -2.51 -11.45
CA ASP A 274 24.99 -3.57 -10.92
C ASP A 274 24.19 -4.49 -10.00
N ARG A 275 23.35 -3.91 -9.13
CA ARG A 275 22.47 -4.67 -8.23
C ARG A 275 21.47 -5.50 -9.04
N PHE A 276 20.85 -4.89 -10.05
CA PHE A 276 19.87 -5.54 -10.91
C PHE A 276 20.51 -6.60 -11.81
N ALA A 277 21.70 -6.35 -12.36
CA ALA A 277 22.43 -7.34 -13.15
C ALA A 277 22.80 -8.58 -12.30
N ARG A 278 23.23 -8.37 -11.05
CA ARG A 278 23.50 -9.48 -10.11
C ARG A 278 22.23 -10.26 -9.79
N LEU A 279 21.13 -9.58 -9.47
CA LEU A 279 19.83 -10.21 -9.21
C LEU A 279 19.37 -11.02 -10.43
N LYS A 280 19.50 -10.42 -11.62
CA LYS A 280 19.14 -11.05 -12.89
C LYS A 280 19.91 -12.35 -13.10
N SER A 281 21.22 -12.31 -12.92
CA SER A 281 22.08 -13.49 -13.05
C SER A 281 21.67 -14.62 -12.08
N GLN A 282 21.31 -14.29 -10.84
CA GLN A 282 20.86 -15.28 -9.85
C GLN A 282 19.54 -15.96 -10.23
N ILE A 283 18.54 -15.15 -10.61
CA ILE A 283 17.21 -15.67 -10.98
C ILE A 283 17.27 -16.45 -12.30
N GLU A 284 18.02 -15.99 -13.29
CA GLU A 284 18.13 -16.69 -14.58
C GLU A 284 18.90 -18.01 -14.47
N SER A 285 19.92 -18.08 -13.61
CA SER A 285 20.71 -19.31 -13.40
C SER A 285 19.93 -20.42 -12.69
N SER A 286 18.86 -20.05 -11.99
CA SER A 286 17.97 -20.95 -11.24
C SER A 286 16.61 -21.15 -11.91
N ALA A 287 16.40 -20.53 -13.09
CA ALA A 287 15.11 -20.53 -13.77
C ALA A 287 14.69 -21.94 -14.20
N GLN A 288 13.45 -22.29 -13.87
CA GLN A 288 12.78 -23.51 -14.28
C GLN A 288 11.42 -23.17 -14.89
N PRO A 289 10.83 -24.05 -15.75
CA PRO A 289 9.56 -23.77 -16.41
C PRO A 289 8.40 -23.37 -15.48
N ASP A 290 8.41 -23.82 -14.22
CA ASP A 290 7.37 -23.53 -13.23
C ASP A 290 7.87 -22.65 -12.07
N SER A 291 8.93 -21.86 -12.28
CA SER A 291 9.51 -20.99 -11.24
C SER A 291 8.48 -19.99 -10.72
N GLN A 292 8.32 -19.94 -9.39
CA GLN A 292 7.51 -18.93 -8.72
C GLN A 292 8.32 -17.67 -8.38
N VAL A 293 9.61 -17.64 -8.71
CA VAL A 293 10.50 -16.48 -8.54
C VAL A 293 10.88 -15.96 -9.92
N SER A 294 10.67 -14.65 -10.14
CA SER A 294 11.01 -14.01 -11.41
C SER A 294 11.48 -12.58 -11.19
N LEU A 295 12.16 -12.02 -12.20
CA LEU A 295 12.45 -10.59 -12.24
C LEU A 295 11.19 -9.82 -12.59
N ILE A 296 11.06 -8.61 -12.04
CA ILE A 296 10.04 -7.68 -12.51
C ILE A 296 10.26 -7.42 -14.01
N PRO A 297 9.21 -7.50 -14.86
CA PRO A 297 9.36 -7.18 -16.26
C PRO A 297 9.87 -5.75 -16.44
N THR A 298 10.90 -5.62 -17.26
CA THR A 298 11.74 -4.42 -17.36
C THR A 298 12.00 -4.09 -18.81
N ARG A 299 11.76 -2.84 -19.20
CA ARG A 299 12.15 -2.26 -20.50
C ARG A 299 13.19 -1.17 -20.27
N ILE A 300 14.25 -1.16 -21.06
CA ILE A 300 15.18 -0.02 -21.10
C ILE A 300 14.63 1.02 -22.07
N VAL A 301 14.47 2.25 -21.61
CA VAL A 301 13.94 3.38 -22.37
C VAL A 301 14.96 4.51 -22.44
N HIS A 302 14.99 5.22 -23.58
CA HIS A 302 16.00 6.23 -23.90
C HIS A 302 15.45 7.65 -24.02
N SER A 303 14.18 7.87 -23.64
CA SER A 303 13.60 9.21 -23.52
C SER A 303 12.36 9.18 -22.62
N LEU A 304 11.88 10.36 -22.22
CA LEU A 304 10.67 10.50 -21.43
C LEU A 304 9.42 10.07 -22.22
N GLU A 305 9.41 10.33 -23.53
CA GLU A 305 8.36 9.89 -24.44
C GLU A 305 8.27 8.36 -24.50
N GLN A 306 9.41 7.66 -24.59
CA GLN A 306 9.43 6.19 -24.55
C GLN A 306 8.97 5.64 -23.19
N ALA A 307 9.33 6.32 -22.10
CA ALA A 307 8.90 5.96 -20.76
C ALA A 307 7.37 6.06 -20.60
N TYR A 308 6.77 7.16 -21.06
CA TYR A 308 5.32 7.31 -21.06
C TYR A 308 4.62 6.39 -22.06
N ALA A 309 5.20 6.11 -23.23
CA ALA A 309 4.66 5.10 -24.15
C ALA A 309 4.54 3.74 -23.46
N HIS A 310 5.61 3.29 -22.79
CA HIS A 310 5.59 2.04 -22.04
C HIS A 310 4.58 2.07 -20.87
N TYR A 311 4.47 3.20 -20.16
CA TYR A 311 3.44 3.40 -19.14
C TYR A 311 2.02 3.22 -19.68
N ARG A 312 1.69 3.86 -20.81
CA ARG A 312 0.38 3.75 -21.47
C ARG A 312 0.08 2.33 -21.93
N GLU A 313 1.07 1.64 -22.49
CA GLU A 313 0.95 0.22 -22.84
C GLU A 313 0.57 -0.63 -21.62
N GLN A 314 1.15 -0.37 -20.44
CA GLN A 314 0.82 -1.11 -19.22
C GLN A 314 -0.59 -0.78 -18.71
N LEU A 315 -1.03 0.48 -18.80
CA LEU A 315 -2.40 0.85 -18.45
C LEU A 315 -3.43 0.19 -19.38
N ALA A 316 -3.15 0.16 -20.68
CA ALA A 316 -3.99 -0.50 -21.68
C ALA A 316 -4.07 -2.03 -21.44
N ALA A 317 -3.02 -2.63 -20.88
CA ALA A 317 -3.00 -4.01 -20.43
C ALA A 317 -3.70 -4.23 -19.06
N GLY A 318 -4.30 -3.20 -18.46
CA GLY A 318 -4.97 -3.27 -17.16
C GLY A 318 -4.03 -3.33 -15.96
N LEU A 319 -2.74 -3.03 -16.14
CA LEU A 319 -1.74 -3.00 -15.08
C LEU A 319 -1.63 -1.61 -14.44
N GLU A 320 -0.98 -1.52 -13.28
CA GLU A 320 -0.94 -0.28 -12.48
C GLU A 320 -0.07 0.84 -13.10
N GLY A 321 0.80 0.49 -14.06
CA GLY A 321 1.71 1.42 -14.73
C GLY A 321 3.17 0.99 -14.60
N THR A 322 4.08 1.97 -14.47
CA THR A 322 5.53 1.71 -14.47
C THR A 322 6.29 2.51 -13.40
N ILE A 323 7.42 1.95 -12.99
CA ILE A 323 8.42 2.58 -12.14
C ILE A 323 9.68 2.83 -12.98
N LEU A 324 10.11 4.09 -13.05
CA LEU A 324 11.38 4.47 -13.63
C LEU A 324 12.49 4.41 -12.58
N LYS A 325 13.64 3.85 -12.94
CA LYS A 325 14.84 3.83 -12.11
C LYS A 325 16.04 4.25 -12.93
N ARG A 326 16.82 5.19 -12.40
CA ARG A 326 18.11 5.54 -13.00
C ARG A 326 19.09 4.37 -12.89
N PRO A 327 19.95 4.12 -13.89
CA PRO A 327 20.97 3.07 -13.82
C PRO A 327 21.94 3.28 -12.65
N ASP A 328 22.27 4.54 -12.32
CA ASP A 328 23.18 4.94 -11.24
C ASP A 328 22.50 5.13 -9.88
N ALA A 329 21.20 4.79 -9.76
CA ALA A 329 20.46 4.95 -8.51
C ALA A 329 21.09 4.10 -7.39
N ILE A 330 21.26 4.68 -6.21
CA ILE A 330 21.70 3.94 -5.01
C ILE A 330 20.50 3.49 -4.19
N TRP A 331 20.69 2.50 -3.31
CA TRP A 331 19.68 2.17 -2.33
C TRP A 331 19.83 3.04 -1.07
N ARG A 332 18.72 3.56 -0.56
CA ARG A 332 18.63 4.26 0.74
C ARG A 332 17.29 4.04 1.40
N ASP A 333 17.28 4.00 2.73
CA ASP A 333 16.04 4.07 3.49
C ASP A 333 15.39 5.45 3.35
N GLY A 334 14.13 5.49 2.89
CA GLY A 334 13.38 6.73 2.63
C GLY A 334 13.06 6.96 1.15
N ASP A 335 12.73 8.21 0.80
CA ASP A 335 12.30 8.57 -0.56
C ASP A 335 13.50 8.69 -1.52
N SER A 336 13.45 7.96 -2.63
CA SER A 336 14.44 8.01 -3.70
C SER A 336 13.99 8.96 -4.81
N LYS A 337 14.83 9.96 -5.12
CA LYS A 337 14.67 10.85 -6.28
C LYS A 337 15.19 10.22 -7.57
N GLU A 338 15.89 9.09 -7.45
CA GLU A 338 16.40 8.32 -8.59
C GLU A 338 15.43 7.18 -9.00
N GLN A 339 14.32 7.04 -8.29
CA GLN A 339 13.23 6.11 -8.60
C GLN A 339 11.89 6.85 -8.61
N CYS A 340 11.23 6.88 -9.75
CA CYS A 340 10.01 7.65 -9.97
C CYS A 340 8.86 6.70 -10.37
N LYS A 341 7.73 6.78 -9.68
CA LYS A 341 6.51 6.09 -10.13
C LYS A 341 5.78 6.96 -11.13
N LEU A 342 5.63 6.51 -12.38
CA LEU A 342 4.92 7.30 -13.36
C LEU A 342 3.44 7.34 -13.00
N LYS A 343 2.94 8.57 -12.98
CA LYS A 343 1.53 8.87 -12.82
C LYS A 343 1.26 10.09 -13.68
N LEU A 344 0.52 9.91 -14.76
CA LEU A 344 0.03 11.01 -15.55
C LEU A 344 -1.30 11.45 -14.95
N GLU A 345 -1.48 12.72 -14.63
CA GLU A 345 -2.74 13.29 -14.17
C GLU A 345 -2.96 14.59 -14.94
N VAL A 346 -3.96 14.58 -15.82
CA VAL A 346 -4.31 15.73 -16.66
C VAL A 346 -5.74 16.14 -16.32
N VAL A 347 -5.97 17.44 -16.15
CA VAL A 347 -7.31 17.99 -15.94
C VAL A 347 -7.80 18.60 -17.25
N VAL A 348 -8.93 18.10 -17.74
CA VAL A 348 -9.58 18.54 -18.96
C VAL A 348 -10.99 19.02 -18.66
N GLU A 349 -11.54 19.89 -19.50
CA GLU A 349 -12.93 20.32 -19.37
C GLU A 349 -13.84 19.56 -20.32
N LEU A 350 -14.91 18.98 -19.80
CA LEU A 350 -15.91 18.27 -20.60
C LEU A 350 -17.30 18.84 -20.37
N ARG A 351 -18.16 18.70 -21.38
CA ARG A 351 -19.57 19.09 -21.33
C ARG A 351 -20.42 17.91 -20.87
N VAL A 352 -21.29 18.13 -19.90
CA VAL A 352 -22.29 17.16 -19.46
C VAL A 352 -23.43 17.13 -20.47
N VAL A 353 -23.68 15.98 -21.09
CA VAL A 353 -24.79 15.78 -22.05
C VAL A 353 -25.86 14.81 -21.54
N GLY A 354 -25.61 14.18 -20.40
CA GLY A 354 -26.54 13.22 -19.82
C GLY A 354 -26.05 12.64 -18.50
N PHE A 355 -26.83 11.71 -17.96
CA PHE A 355 -26.62 11.13 -16.65
C PHE A 355 -27.00 9.66 -16.68
N ASN A 356 -26.18 8.81 -16.07
CA ASN A 356 -26.53 7.43 -15.79
C ASN A 356 -26.96 7.32 -14.33
N GLU A 357 -28.05 6.59 -14.07
CA GLU A 357 -28.48 6.26 -12.72
C GLU A 357 -27.48 5.32 -12.03
N GLY A 358 -27.32 5.46 -10.72
CA GLY A 358 -26.49 4.56 -9.93
C GLY A 358 -27.13 3.19 -9.76
N SER A 359 -26.29 2.16 -9.59
CA SER A 359 -26.73 0.81 -9.24
C SER A 359 -26.61 0.55 -7.73
N GLY A 360 -27.24 -0.53 -7.25
CA GLY A 360 -27.17 -0.96 -5.85
C GLY A 360 -27.65 0.10 -4.86
N LYS A 361 -26.80 0.51 -3.92
CA LYS A 361 -27.14 1.54 -2.92
C LYS A 361 -27.39 2.94 -3.52
N ASN A 362 -27.01 3.16 -4.78
CA ASN A 362 -27.09 4.45 -5.46
C ASN A 362 -28.27 4.53 -6.45
N VAL A 363 -29.19 3.57 -6.43
CA VAL A 363 -30.46 3.69 -7.18
C VAL A 363 -31.20 4.93 -6.68
N GLY A 364 -31.75 5.73 -7.60
CA GLY A 364 -32.32 7.03 -7.30
C GLY A 364 -31.28 8.13 -7.01
N ALA A 365 -30.02 7.92 -7.39
CA ALA A 365 -28.95 8.91 -7.31
C ALA A 365 -28.06 8.86 -8.56
N LEU A 366 -27.22 9.88 -8.74
CA LEU A 366 -26.27 9.90 -9.86
C LEU A 366 -25.32 8.71 -9.78
N GLY A 367 -25.23 7.94 -10.86
CA GLY A 367 -24.18 6.96 -11.12
C GLY A 367 -22.95 7.65 -11.71
N SER A 368 -23.11 8.21 -12.91
CA SER A 368 -22.08 8.96 -13.62
C SER A 368 -22.67 10.05 -14.51
N PHE A 369 -21.86 11.07 -14.80
CA PHE A 369 -22.11 12.05 -15.85
C PHE A 369 -21.71 11.46 -17.20
N GLN A 370 -22.57 11.56 -18.21
CA GLN A 370 -22.19 11.31 -19.60
C GLN A 370 -21.57 12.60 -20.14
N CYS A 371 -20.29 12.55 -20.49
CA CYS A 371 -19.52 13.74 -20.83
C CYS A 371 -18.95 13.66 -22.24
N VAL A 372 -18.86 14.81 -22.92
CA VAL A 372 -18.28 14.91 -24.26
C VAL A 372 -17.28 16.06 -24.36
N SER A 373 -16.29 15.92 -25.25
CA SER A 373 -15.50 17.08 -25.70
C SER A 373 -16.35 18.02 -26.54
N GLU A 374 -15.94 19.28 -26.65
CA GLU A 374 -16.71 20.30 -27.38
C GLU A 374 -16.95 19.92 -28.85
N CYS A 375 -16.00 19.20 -29.47
CA CYS A 375 -16.09 18.70 -30.84
C CYS A 375 -16.74 17.31 -30.96
N GLY A 376 -17.23 16.72 -29.86
CA GLY A 376 -17.94 15.44 -29.84
C GLY A 376 -17.10 14.19 -30.13
N ARG A 377 -15.78 14.33 -30.36
CA ARG A 377 -14.87 13.23 -30.71
C ARG A 377 -14.47 12.35 -29.52
N LEU A 378 -14.60 12.88 -28.30
CA LEU A 378 -14.35 12.16 -27.06
C LEU A 378 -15.64 12.06 -26.26
N ARG A 379 -15.96 10.85 -25.78
CA ARG A 379 -17.12 10.56 -24.92
C ARG A 379 -16.68 9.68 -23.76
N VAL A 380 -17.10 10.04 -22.55
CA VAL A 380 -16.70 9.30 -21.34
C VAL A 380 -17.72 9.46 -20.23
N ASP A 381 -17.88 8.39 -19.45
CA ASP A 381 -18.69 8.40 -18.23
C ASP A 381 -17.82 8.73 -17.01
N VAL A 382 -18.21 9.78 -16.28
CA VAL A 382 -17.46 10.28 -15.12
C VAL A 382 -18.24 10.06 -13.84
N SER A 383 -17.72 9.24 -12.93
CA SER A 383 -18.43 8.87 -11.70
C SER A 383 -18.59 10.06 -10.74
N GLY A 384 -19.79 10.18 -10.13
CA GLY A 384 -20.08 11.21 -9.12
C GLY A 384 -19.29 11.02 -7.82
N ARG A 385 -19.00 12.11 -7.09
CA ARG A 385 -18.15 12.05 -5.89
C ARG A 385 -18.94 12.17 -4.60
N GLY A 386 -19.08 11.05 -3.89
CA GLY A 386 -19.73 10.99 -2.57
C GLY A 386 -21.26 11.10 -2.62
N ASP A 387 -21.92 10.58 -1.58
CA ASP A 387 -23.37 10.36 -1.57
C ASP A 387 -24.17 11.68 -1.63
N LYS A 388 -23.68 12.75 -0.99
CA LYS A 388 -24.33 14.07 -0.99
C LYS A 388 -24.42 14.66 -2.40
N MET A 389 -23.30 14.69 -3.13
CA MET A 389 -23.24 15.21 -4.50
C MET A 389 -24.13 14.36 -5.42
N ARG A 390 -24.07 13.03 -5.27
CA ARG A 390 -24.86 12.12 -6.12
C ARG A 390 -26.35 12.40 -5.99
N ALA A 391 -26.85 12.63 -4.77
CA ALA A 391 -28.24 12.98 -4.53
C ALA A 391 -28.58 14.39 -5.07
N GLU A 392 -27.73 15.38 -4.83
CA GLU A 392 -27.93 16.77 -5.29
C GLU A 392 -28.02 16.87 -6.81
N VAL A 393 -27.05 16.28 -7.51
CA VAL A 393 -27.03 16.31 -8.99
C VAL A 393 -28.23 15.55 -9.54
N TRP A 394 -28.59 14.42 -8.94
CA TRP A 394 -29.75 13.64 -9.39
C TRP A 394 -31.06 14.40 -9.22
N ALA A 395 -31.22 15.15 -8.12
CA ALA A 395 -32.40 15.98 -7.91
C ALA A 395 -32.46 17.17 -8.88
N ASN A 396 -31.31 17.71 -9.29
CA ASN A 396 -31.22 18.94 -10.10
C ASN A 396 -30.59 18.69 -11.49
N ARG A 397 -30.82 17.52 -12.11
CA ARG A 397 -30.13 17.14 -13.37
C ARG A 397 -30.26 18.17 -14.49
N GLU A 398 -31.42 18.81 -14.58
CA GLU A 398 -31.69 19.83 -15.60
C GLU A 398 -30.70 21.01 -15.49
N ASP A 399 -30.38 21.45 -14.27
CA ASP A 399 -29.39 22.50 -14.02
C ASP A 399 -27.96 22.09 -14.37
N TRP A 400 -27.69 20.79 -14.42
CA TRP A 400 -26.38 20.23 -14.73
C TRP A 400 -26.22 19.85 -16.20
N LEU A 401 -27.31 19.80 -16.96
CA LEU A 401 -27.23 19.58 -18.40
C LEU A 401 -26.51 20.75 -19.06
N ASP A 402 -25.66 20.46 -20.04
CA ASP A 402 -24.75 21.39 -20.71
C ASP A 402 -23.71 22.09 -19.81
N ALA A 403 -23.65 21.75 -18.52
CA ALA A 403 -22.62 22.28 -17.63
C ALA A 403 -21.23 21.82 -18.06
N ILE A 404 -20.25 22.71 -17.90
CA ILE A 404 -18.84 22.36 -18.05
C ILE A 404 -18.33 21.83 -16.72
N ILE A 405 -17.64 20.70 -16.74
CA ILE A 405 -17.00 20.10 -15.57
C ILE A 405 -15.52 19.86 -15.82
N SER A 406 -14.72 20.04 -14.78
CA SER A 406 -13.32 19.65 -14.80
C SER A 406 -13.19 18.18 -14.43
N VAL A 407 -12.51 17.42 -15.29
CA VAL A 407 -12.32 15.97 -15.17
C VAL A 407 -10.83 15.70 -15.16
N LYS A 408 -10.35 15.06 -14.09
CA LYS A 408 -8.99 14.56 -14.03
C LYS A 408 -8.94 13.17 -14.64
N ALA A 409 -7.98 12.91 -15.52
CA ALA A 409 -7.78 11.60 -16.14
C ALA A 409 -6.29 11.26 -16.22
N ASN A 410 -6.01 9.97 -16.44
CA ASN A 410 -4.66 9.44 -16.47
C ASN A 410 -4.14 9.20 -17.90
N ASP A 411 -5.03 8.93 -18.86
CA ASP A 411 -4.65 8.78 -20.27
C ASP A 411 -5.85 8.98 -21.20
N ILE A 412 -5.58 9.10 -22.50
CA ILE A 412 -6.59 9.05 -23.56
C ILE A 412 -6.71 7.62 -24.05
N MET A 413 -7.93 7.08 -24.09
CA MET A 413 -8.21 5.75 -24.61
C MET A 413 -8.61 5.84 -26.09
N GLU A 414 -7.96 5.03 -26.93
CA GLU A 414 -8.31 4.90 -28.34
C GLU A 414 -9.65 4.18 -28.53
N PRO A 415 -10.42 4.53 -29.57
CA PRO A 415 -11.66 3.84 -29.88
C PRO A 415 -11.41 2.40 -30.35
N GLU A 416 -12.30 1.48 -29.97
CA GLU A 416 -12.23 0.07 -30.40
C GLU A 416 -12.53 -0.15 -31.89
N SER A 417 -13.12 0.85 -32.55
CA SER A 417 -13.45 0.83 -33.99
C SER A 417 -13.16 2.18 -34.63
N ALA A 418 -12.95 2.20 -35.95
CA ALA A 418 -12.58 3.42 -36.69
C ALA A 418 -13.60 4.56 -36.56
N ASP A 419 -14.88 4.23 -36.39
CA ASP A 419 -15.99 5.19 -36.22
C ASP A 419 -16.33 5.45 -34.74
N GLY A 420 -15.54 4.90 -33.82
CA GLY A 420 -15.74 5.04 -32.38
C GLY A 420 -15.28 6.39 -31.83
N TYR A 421 -15.58 6.61 -30.55
CA TYR A 421 -15.16 7.81 -29.83
C TYR A 421 -13.94 7.54 -28.98
N PHE A 422 -13.06 8.53 -28.86
CA PHE A 422 -12.03 8.50 -27.82
C PHE A 422 -12.69 8.54 -26.44
N SER A 423 -11.99 8.02 -25.44
CA SER A 423 -12.42 8.08 -24.03
C SER A 423 -11.25 8.49 -23.13
N LEU A 424 -11.46 8.50 -21.82
CA LEU A 424 -10.42 8.78 -20.82
C LEU A 424 -10.24 7.58 -19.88
N PHE A 425 -8.99 7.31 -19.50
CA PHE A 425 -8.66 6.31 -18.49
C PHE A 425 -8.75 6.90 -17.08
N LEU A 426 -9.47 6.20 -16.19
CA LEU A 426 -9.74 6.60 -14.80
C LEU A 426 -10.22 8.07 -14.64
N PRO A 427 -11.32 8.46 -15.31
CA PRO A 427 -11.85 9.81 -15.22
C PRO A 427 -12.45 10.08 -13.84
N ILE A 428 -12.03 11.17 -13.20
CA ILE A 428 -12.46 11.59 -11.86
C ILE A 428 -12.97 13.02 -11.92
N PHE A 429 -14.25 13.20 -11.61
CA PHE A 429 -14.86 14.53 -11.42
C PHE A 429 -14.07 15.35 -10.40
N GLN A 430 -13.71 16.58 -10.75
CA GLN A 430 -13.07 17.55 -9.85
C GLN A 430 -14.09 18.57 -9.37
N GLU A 431 -14.66 19.35 -10.29
CA GLU A 431 -15.57 20.44 -9.98
C GLU A 431 -16.45 20.82 -11.18
N ARG A 432 -17.53 21.56 -10.89
CA ARG A 432 -18.34 22.22 -11.91
C ARG A 432 -17.74 23.59 -12.22
N ARG A 433 -17.61 23.91 -13.51
CA ARG A 433 -17.02 25.15 -14.00
C ARG A 433 -18.09 26.14 -14.41
N LEU A 434 -18.40 27.04 -13.47
CA LEU A 434 -19.37 28.12 -13.68
C LEU A 434 -18.80 29.29 -14.50
N ASP A 435 -17.47 29.35 -14.60
CA ASP A 435 -16.71 30.37 -15.32
C ASP A 435 -16.52 30.04 -16.81
N LYS A 436 -16.82 28.81 -17.24
CA LYS A 436 -16.62 28.34 -18.61
C LYS A 436 -17.94 28.14 -19.35
N LYS A 437 -17.93 28.49 -20.64
CA LYS A 437 -19.07 28.29 -21.57
C LYS A 437 -18.82 27.19 -22.61
N ALA A 438 -17.57 26.77 -22.77
CA ALA A 438 -17.15 25.73 -23.71
C ALA A 438 -16.27 24.70 -23.01
N ALA A 439 -16.40 23.44 -23.41
CA ALA A 439 -15.50 22.36 -23.05
C ALA A 439 -14.20 22.44 -23.88
N ASP A 440 -13.22 21.61 -23.56
CA ASP A 440 -12.05 21.45 -24.40
C ASP A 440 -12.40 20.64 -25.67
N THR A 441 -11.82 21.01 -26.81
CA THR A 441 -11.85 20.17 -28.01
C THR A 441 -10.93 18.97 -27.83
N PHE A 442 -11.11 17.91 -28.62
CA PHE A 442 -10.22 16.74 -28.53
C PHE A 442 -8.76 17.08 -28.84
N ASP A 443 -8.49 17.96 -29.80
CA ASP A 443 -7.12 18.38 -30.11
C ASP A 443 -6.49 19.14 -28.93
N ARG A 444 -7.28 19.99 -28.24
CA ARG A 444 -6.84 20.66 -27.02
C ARG A 444 -6.54 19.68 -25.88
N ILE A 445 -7.40 18.67 -25.73
CA ILE A 445 -7.19 17.57 -24.76
C ILE A 445 -5.88 16.86 -25.06
N ARG A 446 -5.61 16.50 -26.32
CA ARG A 446 -4.34 15.90 -26.71
C ARG A 446 -3.14 16.78 -26.39
N GLU A 447 -3.21 18.08 -26.69
CA GLU A 447 -2.16 19.04 -26.31
C GLU A 447 -1.90 19.05 -24.81
N GLN A 448 -2.94 19.06 -23.98
CA GLN A 448 -2.79 19.03 -22.50
C GLN A 448 -2.08 17.75 -22.03
N PHE A 449 -2.39 16.60 -22.65
CA PHE A 449 -1.69 15.33 -22.35
C PHE A 449 -0.24 15.34 -22.83
N ASP A 450 0.03 15.88 -24.02
CA ASP A 450 1.38 15.98 -24.57
C ASP A 450 2.25 16.96 -23.78
N GLU A 451 1.68 18.07 -23.30
CA GLU A 451 2.35 19.03 -22.41
C GLU A 451 2.68 18.41 -21.05
N ALA A 452 1.78 17.61 -20.48
CA ALA A 452 1.99 16.95 -19.19
C ALA A 452 3.13 15.90 -19.22
N VAL A 453 3.51 15.43 -20.41
CA VAL A 453 4.64 14.52 -20.62
C VAL A 453 5.99 15.26 -20.76
N LYS A 454 6.00 16.56 -21.08
CA LYS A 454 7.22 17.35 -21.30
C LYS A 454 7.84 17.94 -20.02
N VAL A 455 7.26 17.65 -18.85
CA VAL A 455 7.56 18.29 -17.55
C VAL A 455 8.82 17.74 -16.88
#